data_AF-A0A8T1S2P3-F1
#
_entry.id   AF-A0A8T1S2P3-F1
#
_cell.length_a   1.000
_cell.length_b   1.000
_cell.length_c   1.000
_cell.angle_alpha   90.00
_cell.angle_beta   90.00
_cell.angle_gamma   90.00
#
_symmetry.space_group_name_H-M   'P 1'
#
loop_
_entity.id
_entity.type
_entity.pdbx_description
1 polymer ?
#
loop_
_entity_poly.entity_id
_entity_poly.type
_entity_poly.pdbx_seq_one_letter_code
_entity_poly.pdbx_strand_id
1 'polypeptide(L)'
;GSPPQTGFLPPHTAVPPAGGAGSVEAAPECVSRFCRAVTDSINQLITMCTQQAPGQKECDNALRELETVRELLENPTQAVNDMSYFNCLDSVMENSKVLGEAMAGISQHAKNSKLPEFGESISTASKALCGFTEAAAQAAYLVAVSDPNSQAGQQGLVDPTQFARANQAIQMACQNLVDPACTQSQVLSAATIVAKHTSALCNTCRLASSRTANPVAKRQFVQSAKEVANSTANLVKTIKALDGAFNEDNRERCRAATAPLIEAVDNLTAFASNPEFATIPAQISPEGHRAMEPIITSAKTMLESSAGLIQTARSLAVNPKDPPKWSVLAGHSRTVSDSIKKLITNMRDKAPGQRECDEAIEVLNKCMRDVDQASLAAISQQLAPREGISQEALHNQMITAVQEISNLIEPVASAARAEASQLGHKVSQMAQYFEPLILAAVGAASKTLNSQQQMNLLDQTKTLSESALQMLYTAKEAGGNPKQAAHTQEALEEAVQMMKEAVEDLTTTLNEAASAAGVVGGMVDSITQAINQ
;
A
#
# COMPACT_ATOMS: atom_id res chain seq x y z
N GLY A 1 -16.90 76.05 -23.11
CA GLY A 1 -15.51 76.56 -23.08
C GLY A 1 -14.58 75.39 -23.28
N SER A 2 -13.62 75.58 -24.17
CA SER A 2 -12.65 74.66 -24.78
C SER A 2 -11.84 73.71 -23.85
N PRO A 3 -11.16 72.68 -24.43
CA PRO A 3 -10.48 71.53 -23.79
C PRO A 3 -8.98 71.87 -23.49
N PRO A 4 -7.95 70.97 -23.35
CA PRO A 4 -7.50 69.80 -24.18
C PRO A 4 -7.08 68.53 -23.36
N GLN A 5 -7.00 67.29 -23.89
CA GLN A 5 -5.93 66.61 -24.68
C GLN A 5 -4.49 66.89 -24.18
N THR A 6 -3.51 65.98 -24.03
CA THR A 6 -3.20 64.60 -24.47
C THR A 6 -1.86 64.20 -23.80
N GLY A 7 -1.57 62.91 -23.61
CA GLY A 7 -0.24 62.42 -23.21
C GLY A 7 -0.04 60.94 -23.53
N PHE A 8 0.76 60.67 -24.58
CA PHE A 8 1.17 59.38 -25.15
C PHE A 8 2.09 58.55 -24.22
N LEU A 9 2.05 57.21 -24.35
CA LEU A 9 3.18 56.24 -24.29
C LEU A 9 2.69 54.84 -24.82
N PRO A 10 3.57 53.93 -25.30
CA PRO A 10 3.34 53.01 -26.43
C PRO A 10 3.09 51.53 -26.04
N PRO A 11 2.83 50.61 -27.01
CA PRO A 11 2.28 49.28 -26.78
C PRO A 11 3.31 48.12 -26.83
N HIS A 12 2.84 46.94 -26.40
CA HIS A 12 3.38 45.58 -26.58
C HIS A 12 4.43 45.04 -25.59
N THR A 13 3.95 44.21 -24.65
CA THR A 13 4.51 42.87 -24.41
C THR A 13 3.37 41.89 -24.18
N ALA A 14 3.26 40.91 -25.08
CA ALA A 14 2.28 39.84 -25.03
C ALA A 14 2.51 38.92 -23.83
N VAL A 15 1.45 38.65 -23.08
CA VAL A 15 1.38 37.56 -22.10
C VAL A 15 1.14 36.26 -22.89
N PRO A 16 1.97 35.21 -22.76
CA PRO A 16 1.65 33.92 -23.36
C PRO A 16 0.53 33.23 -22.54
N PRO A 17 -0.34 32.45 -23.20
CA PRO A 17 -1.52 31.88 -22.58
C PRO A 17 -1.13 30.77 -21.58
N ALA A 18 -1.91 30.67 -20.51
CA ALA A 18 -1.89 29.56 -19.58
C ALA A 18 -2.10 28.24 -20.34
N GLY A 19 -1.02 27.48 -20.52
CA GLY A 19 -1.03 26.13 -21.06
C GLY A 19 -0.92 25.11 -19.93
N GLY A 20 -1.86 24.17 -19.91
CA GLY A 20 -1.68 22.87 -19.26
C GLY A 20 -2.16 22.77 -17.82
N ALA A 21 -3.48 22.66 -17.62
CA ALA A 21 -4.03 22.00 -16.45
C ALA A 21 -3.66 20.50 -16.51
N GLY A 22 -2.53 20.11 -15.91
CA GLY A 22 -2.09 18.71 -15.92
C GLY A 22 -0.98 18.35 -14.93
N SER A 23 -0.59 19.24 -14.01
CA SER A 23 0.60 19.04 -13.17
C SER A 23 0.42 19.48 -11.70
N VAL A 24 -0.78 19.32 -11.12
CA VAL A 24 -1.06 19.72 -9.73
C VAL A 24 -1.08 18.53 -8.74
N GLU A 25 -1.03 17.28 -9.19
CA GLU A 25 -1.19 16.12 -8.29
C GLU A 25 0.08 15.66 -7.54
N ALA A 26 1.26 16.24 -7.82
CA ALA A 26 2.51 15.92 -7.10
C ALA A 26 2.73 16.75 -5.81
N ALA A 27 1.82 17.67 -5.48
CA ALA A 27 1.94 18.59 -4.34
C ALA A 27 1.65 18.01 -2.93
N PRO A 28 0.82 16.96 -2.71
CA PRO A 28 0.40 16.61 -1.35
C PRO A 28 1.48 15.94 -0.48
N GLU A 29 2.39 15.13 -1.07
CA GLU A 29 3.52 14.53 -0.33
C GLU A 29 4.54 15.56 0.17
N CYS A 30 4.77 16.60 -0.64
CA CYS A 30 5.65 17.70 -0.30
C CYS A 30 5.14 18.46 0.92
N VAL A 31 3.82 18.46 1.18
CA VAL A 31 3.25 19.05 2.39
C VAL A 31 3.43 18.10 3.56
N SER A 32 3.06 16.82 3.45
CA SER A 32 3.06 15.89 4.60
C SER A 32 4.44 15.57 5.19
N ARG A 33 5.44 15.26 4.35
CA ARG A 33 6.81 15.06 4.86
C ARG A 33 7.46 16.36 5.32
N PHE A 34 7.08 17.50 4.72
CA PHE A 34 7.51 18.83 5.15
C PHE A 34 6.93 19.15 6.52
N CYS A 35 5.63 18.91 6.73
CA CYS A 35 4.95 18.99 8.01
C CYS A 35 5.67 18.14 9.04
N ARG A 36 6.05 16.89 8.75
CA ARG A 36 6.76 16.03 9.73
C ARG A 36 8.10 16.57 10.17
N ALA A 37 8.98 16.91 9.22
CA ALA A 37 10.31 17.40 9.55
C ALA A 37 10.29 18.79 10.21
N VAL A 38 9.33 19.64 9.83
CA VAL A 38 9.11 20.96 10.44
C VAL A 38 8.51 20.80 11.83
N THR A 39 7.54 19.89 12.01
CA THR A 39 6.98 19.52 13.32
C THR A 39 8.07 19.02 14.26
N ASP A 40 8.94 18.11 13.83
CA ASP A 40 10.06 17.60 14.64
C ASP A 40 11.05 18.71 15.05
N SER A 41 11.33 19.63 14.13
CA SER A 41 12.22 20.76 14.38
C SER A 41 11.58 21.79 15.33
N ILE A 42 10.29 22.08 15.17
CA ILE A 42 9.52 22.95 16.07
C ILE A 42 9.37 22.28 17.46
N ASN A 43 9.22 20.96 17.50
CA ASN A 43 9.20 20.16 18.74
C ASN A 43 10.54 20.31 19.49
N GLN A 44 11.68 20.22 18.80
CA GLN A 44 13.00 20.46 19.39
C GLN A 44 13.21 21.92 19.82
N LEU A 45 12.64 22.89 19.11
CA LEU A 45 12.81 24.31 19.44
C LEU A 45 11.93 24.73 20.62
N ILE A 46 10.67 24.26 20.68
CA ILE A 46 9.77 24.45 21.82
C ILE A 46 10.31 23.72 23.07
N THR A 47 10.94 22.56 22.87
CA THR A 47 11.70 21.83 23.91
C THR A 47 12.79 22.70 24.55
N MET A 48 13.49 23.51 23.77
CA MET A 48 14.57 24.36 24.26
C MET A 48 14.08 25.71 24.81
N CYS A 49 12.92 26.20 24.35
CA CYS A 49 12.44 27.56 24.66
C CYS A 49 11.34 27.66 25.74
N THR A 50 10.71 26.56 26.16
CA THR A 50 9.60 26.63 27.14
C THR A 50 9.90 25.90 28.44
N GLN A 51 9.86 26.61 29.57
CA GLN A 51 9.70 25.99 30.90
C GLN A 51 8.25 25.50 31.04
N GLN A 52 7.93 24.36 30.43
CA GLN A 52 6.64 23.69 30.62
C GLN A 52 6.73 22.65 31.75
N ALA A 53 5.62 22.46 32.48
CA ALA A 53 5.52 21.39 33.46
C ALA A 53 5.75 20.02 32.78
N PRO A 54 6.47 19.08 33.43
CA PRO A 54 6.69 17.74 32.88
C PRO A 54 5.37 17.07 32.46
N GLY A 55 5.31 16.48 31.27
CA GLY A 55 4.11 15.84 30.71
C GLY A 55 3.30 16.72 29.76
N GLN A 56 3.31 18.05 29.91
CA GLN A 56 2.56 18.97 29.03
C GLN A 56 3.17 19.04 27.63
N LYS A 57 4.49 19.09 27.60
CA LYS A 57 5.31 19.18 26.41
C LYS A 57 5.19 17.92 25.56
N GLU A 58 5.18 16.77 26.21
CA GLU A 58 5.00 15.47 25.59
C GLU A 58 3.62 15.37 24.92
N CYS A 59 2.57 15.90 25.55
CA CYS A 59 1.25 16.01 24.91
C CYS A 59 1.25 16.95 23.69
N ASP A 60 1.91 18.11 23.78
CA ASP A 60 1.98 19.07 22.65
C ASP A 60 2.75 18.49 21.46
N ASN A 61 3.83 17.75 21.72
CA ASN A 61 4.58 17.06 20.66
C ASN A 61 3.74 15.95 20.03
N ALA A 62 3.09 15.12 20.85
CA ALA A 62 2.24 14.03 20.36
C ALA A 62 1.09 14.55 19.48
N LEU A 63 0.42 15.63 19.88
CA LEU A 63 -0.68 16.20 19.08
C LEU A 63 -0.22 16.65 17.69
N ARG A 64 0.96 17.27 17.57
CA ARG A 64 1.50 17.67 16.26
C ARG A 64 1.91 16.46 15.41
N GLU A 65 2.46 15.41 16.03
CA GLU A 65 2.77 14.15 15.35
C GLU A 65 1.48 13.51 14.79
N LEU A 66 0.41 13.46 15.58
CA LEU A 66 -0.89 12.93 15.15
C LEU A 66 -1.49 13.71 13.97
N GLU A 67 -1.37 15.03 14.00
CA GLU A 67 -1.85 15.92 12.93
C GLU A 67 -1.06 15.72 11.63
N THR A 68 0.24 15.46 11.75
CA THR A 68 1.12 15.14 10.62
C THR A 68 0.76 13.80 9.98
N VAL A 69 0.60 12.75 10.79
CA VAL A 69 0.28 11.41 10.25
C VAL A 69 -1.16 11.31 9.74
N ARG A 70 -2.06 12.19 10.20
CA ARG A 70 -3.42 12.30 9.66
C ARG A 70 -3.40 12.60 8.16
N GLU A 71 -2.45 13.40 7.68
CA GLU A 71 -2.32 13.70 6.25
C GLU A 71 -2.00 12.45 5.41
N LEU A 72 -1.38 11.41 5.98
CA LEU A 72 -1.15 10.14 5.27
C LEU A 72 -2.45 9.38 4.98
N LEU A 73 -3.52 9.68 5.71
CA LEU A 73 -4.86 9.14 5.49
C LEU A 73 -5.68 10.02 4.52
N GLU A 74 -5.16 11.19 4.14
CA GLU A 74 -5.77 12.06 3.14
C GLU A 74 -5.27 11.66 1.75
N ASN A 75 -6.09 10.86 1.05
CA ASN A 75 -5.84 10.38 -0.31
C ASN A 75 -4.57 9.51 -0.47
N PRO A 76 -4.57 8.26 0.03
CA PRO A 76 -3.43 7.33 -0.05
C PRO A 76 -3.21 6.84 -1.50
N THR A 77 -2.60 7.68 -2.32
CA THR A 77 -2.26 7.40 -3.73
C THR A 77 -0.87 6.79 -3.88
N GLN A 78 -0.16 6.58 -2.77
CA GLN A 78 1.21 6.09 -2.76
C GLN A 78 1.47 5.13 -1.61
N ALA A 79 2.42 4.23 -1.82
CA ALA A 79 2.92 3.35 -0.77
C ALA A 79 3.64 4.18 0.31
N VAL A 80 3.22 4.01 1.56
CA VAL A 80 3.84 4.66 2.73
C VAL A 80 5.14 3.96 3.10
N ASN A 81 5.21 2.63 2.89
CA ASN A 81 6.36 1.80 3.20
C ASN A 81 6.39 0.53 2.32
N ASP A 82 7.40 -0.32 2.53
CA ASP A 82 7.60 -1.57 1.77
C ASP A 82 6.93 -2.79 2.44
N MET A 83 6.00 -2.59 3.39
CA MET A 83 5.34 -3.71 4.06
C MET A 83 4.30 -4.38 3.16
N SER A 84 4.25 -5.71 3.24
CA SER A 84 3.14 -6.50 2.69
C SER A 84 1.86 -6.28 3.49
N TYR A 85 0.73 -6.69 2.93
CA TYR A 85 -0.59 -6.52 3.55
C TYR A 85 -0.67 -7.16 4.95
N PHE A 86 -0.23 -8.40 5.09
CA PHE A 86 -0.25 -9.10 6.39
C PHE A 86 0.76 -8.55 7.39
N ASN A 87 1.90 -8.02 6.93
CA ASN A 87 2.82 -7.31 7.82
C ASN A 87 2.19 -6.00 8.34
N CYS A 88 1.36 -5.32 7.54
CA CYS A 88 0.58 -4.18 8.03
C CYS A 88 -0.42 -4.60 9.11
N LEU A 89 -1.10 -5.73 8.92
CA LEU A 89 -2.05 -6.27 9.89
C LEU A 89 -1.38 -6.67 11.20
N ASP A 90 -0.22 -7.34 11.15
CA ASP A 90 0.60 -7.67 12.31
C ASP A 90 1.06 -6.40 13.04
N SER A 91 1.52 -5.40 12.29
CA SER A 91 1.93 -4.10 12.85
C SER A 91 0.76 -3.39 13.55
N VAL A 92 -0.43 -3.40 12.97
CA VAL A 92 -1.65 -2.84 13.59
C VAL A 92 -1.99 -3.59 14.88
N MET A 93 -1.89 -4.92 14.90
CA MET A 93 -2.15 -5.72 16.10
C MET A 93 -1.14 -5.43 17.22
N GLU A 94 0.15 -5.37 16.91
CA GLU A 94 1.19 -5.07 17.91
C GLU A 94 1.03 -3.65 18.47
N ASN A 95 0.86 -2.66 17.59
CA ASN A 95 0.62 -1.28 18.01
C ASN A 95 -0.68 -1.13 18.81
N SER A 96 -1.72 -1.94 18.53
CA SER A 96 -2.95 -1.92 19.31
C SER A 96 -2.75 -2.35 20.77
N LYS A 97 -1.88 -3.34 21.01
CA LYS A 97 -1.54 -3.83 22.35
C LYS A 97 -0.75 -2.77 23.11
N VAL A 98 0.29 -2.22 22.47
CA VAL A 98 1.13 -1.15 23.04
C VAL A 98 0.28 0.08 23.37
N LEU A 99 -0.63 0.49 22.48
CA LEU A 99 -1.52 1.62 22.70
C LEU A 99 -2.50 1.35 23.86
N GLY A 100 -3.05 0.13 23.98
CA GLY A 100 -3.92 -0.26 25.08
C GLY A 100 -3.22 -0.15 26.45
N GLU A 101 -1.98 -0.64 26.54
CA GLU A 101 -1.15 -0.52 27.74
C GLU A 101 -0.80 0.94 28.04
N ALA A 102 -0.43 1.72 27.02
CA ALA A 102 -0.11 3.13 27.16
C ALA A 102 -1.31 3.97 27.62
N MET A 103 -2.52 3.71 27.11
CA MET A 103 -3.75 4.40 27.55
C MET A 103 -4.10 4.12 29.02
N ALA A 104 -3.89 2.87 29.47
CA ALA A 104 -4.02 2.52 30.88
C ALA A 104 -2.97 3.25 31.74
N GLY A 105 -1.72 3.28 31.27
CA GLY A 105 -0.61 4.02 31.89
C GLY A 105 -0.91 5.52 32.03
N ILE A 106 -1.34 6.18 30.94
CA ILE A 106 -1.72 7.60 30.92
C ILE A 106 -2.74 7.90 32.04
N SER A 107 -3.78 7.08 32.14
CA SER A 107 -4.84 7.23 33.14
C SER A 107 -4.30 7.01 34.57
N GLN A 108 -3.49 5.98 34.78
CA GLN A 108 -2.95 5.66 36.10
C GLN A 108 -1.93 6.70 36.60
N HIS A 109 -0.99 7.11 35.75
CA HIS A 109 0.06 8.08 36.10
C HIS A 109 -0.52 9.49 36.29
N ALA A 110 -1.54 9.88 35.51
CA ALA A 110 -2.27 11.13 35.73
C ALA A 110 -2.99 11.14 37.09
N LYS A 111 -3.65 10.03 37.48
CA LYS A 111 -4.32 9.91 38.79
C LYS A 111 -3.34 10.00 39.95
N ASN A 112 -2.17 9.38 39.80
CA ASN A 112 -1.14 9.33 40.84
C ASN A 112 -0.18 10.54 40.81
N SER A 113 -0.42 11.53 39.93
CA SER A 113 0.41 12.73 39.76
C SER A 113 1.89 12.44 39.45
N LYS A 114 2.16 11.32 38.77
CA LYS A 114 3.50 10.90 38.38
C LYS A 114 3.83 11.41 36.98
N LEU A 115 4.18 12.70 36.90
CA LEU A 115 4.34 13.42 35.64
C LEU A 115 5.42 12.87 34.68
N PRO A 116 6.57 12.35 35.14
CA PRO A 116 7.56 11.76 34.23
C PRO A 116 7.08 10.46 33.56
N GLU A 117 6.50 9.53 34.35
CA GLU A 117 5.94 8.26 33.85
C GLU A 117 4.72 8.51 32.94
N PHE A 118 3.95 9.56 33.22
CA PHE A 118 2.88 10.04 32.34
C PHE A 118 3.41 10.49 30.98
N GLY A 119 4.46 11.32 30.96
CA GLY A 119 5.08 11.79 29.71
C GLY A 119 5.64 10.65 28.86
N GLU A 120 6.25 9.64 29.49
CA GLU A 120 6.70 8.42 28.80
C GLU A 120 5.53 7.64 28.20
N SER A 121 4.43 7.47 28.95
CA SER A 121 3.23 6.80 28.44
C SER A 121 2.61 7.53 27.25
N ILE A 122 2.62 8.87 27.27
CA ILE A 122 2.17 9.71 26.13
C ILE A 122 3.10 9.53 24.93
N SER A 123 4.43 9.52 25.13
CA SER A 123 5.38 9.29 24.05
C SER A 123 5.21 7.91 23.40
N THR A 124 5.01 6.87 24.21
CA THR A 124 4.73 5.50 23.75
C THR A 124 3.42 5.43 22.99
N ALA A 125 2.35 6.06 23.49
CA ALA A 125 1.07 6.15 22.79
C ALA A 125 1.21 6.87 21.43
N SER A 126 1.93 7.99 21.37
CA SER A 126 2.17 8.75 20.13
C SER A 126 2.88 7.89 19.08
N LYS A 127 3.96 7.21 19.46
CA LYS A 127 4.71 6.32 18.57
C LYS A 127 3.86 5.16 18.06
N ALA A 128 3.08 4.53 18.95
CA ALA A 128 2.17 3.46 18.57
C ALA A 128 1.11 3.96 17.58
N LEU A 129 0.51 5.13 17.81
CA LEU A 129 -0.46 5.75 16.91
C LEU A 129 0.14 6.11 15.54
N CYS A 130 1.39 6.58 15.50
CA CYS A 130 2.11 6.85 14.25
C CYS A 130 2.31 5.55 13.45
N GLY A 131 2.88 4.51 14.08
CA GLY A 131 3.09 3.21 13.42
C GLY A 131 1.78 2.57 12.96
N PHE A 132 0.73 2.70 13.76
CA PHE A 132 -0.61 2.23 13.45
C PHE A 132 -1.19 2.96 12.22
N THR A 133 -1.03 4.27 12.14
CA THR A 133 -1.50 5.10 11.02
C THR A 133 -0.74 4.79 9.73
N GLU A 134 0.58 4.64 9.81
CA GLU A 134 1.44 4.28 8.68
C GLU A 134 1.07 2.89 8.13
N ALA A 135 0.80 1.92 9.01
CA ALA A 135 0.35 0.59 8.62
C ALA A 135 -1.06 0.60 8.02
N ALA A 136 -1.98 1.37 8.59
CA ALA A 136 -3.35 1.50 8.06
C ALA A 136 -3.39 2.18 6.69
N ALA A 137 -2.60 3.24 6.50
CA ALA A 137 -2.46 3.95 5.23
C ALA A 137 -1.85 3.04 4.15
N GLN A 138 -0.79 2.30 4.48
CA GLN A 138 -0.21 1.30 3.57
C GLN A 138 -1.23 0.21 3.21
N ALA A 139 -1.94 -0.33 4.19
CA ALA A 139 -2.95 -1.36 3.94
C ALA A 139 -4.06 -0.83 3.02
N ALA A 140 -4.57 0.38 3.28
CA ALA A 140 -5.55 1.04 2.43
C ALA A 140 -5.06 1.22 0.98
N TYR A 141 -3.80 1.65 0.80
CA TYR A 141 -3.16 1.73 -0.52
C TYR A 141 -3.12 0.38 -1.22
N LEU A 142 -2.68 -0.68 -0.52
CA LEU A 142 -2.61 -2.04 -1.07
C LEU A 142 -3.98 -2.59 -1.47
N VAL A 143 -5.04 -2.31 -0.69
CA VAL A 143 -6.42 -2.63 -1.09
C VAL A 143 -6.80 -1.88 -2.36
N ALA A 144 -6.52 -0.58 -2.41
CA ALA A 144 -6.92 0.26 -3.53
C ALA A 144 -6.28 -0.15 -4.86
N VAL A 145 -4.98 -0.50 -4.84
CA VAL A 145 -4.25 -0.97 -6.04
C VAL A 145 -4.51 -2.43 -6.39
N SER A 146 -5.14 -3.21 -5.49
CA SER A 146 -5.53 -4.59 -5.78
C SER A 146 -6.75 -4.69 -6.71
N ASP A 147 -7.49 -3.59 -6.90
CA ASP A 147 -8.59 -3.56 -7.85
C ASP A 147 -8.05 -3.72 -9.30
N PRO A 148 -8.67 -4.56 -10.15
CA PRO A 148 -8.19 -4.80 -11.51
C PRO A 148 -8.12 -3.57 -12.41
N ASN A 149 -8.91 -2.52 -12.11
CA ASN A 149 -8.92 -1.28 -12.90
C ASN A 149 -7.95 -0.22 -12.34
N SER A 150 -7.31 -0.49 -11.19
CA SER A 150 -6.30 0.39 -10.62
C SER A 150 -4.92 0.12 -11.22
N GLN A 151 -4.07 1.14 -11.23
CA GLN A 151 -2.66 1.01 -11.59
C GLN A 151 -1.80 1.43 -10.40
N ALA A 152 -0.94 0.51 -9.95
CA ALA A 152 -0.03 0.79 -8.86
C ALA A 152 0.93 1.93 -9.23
N GLY A 153 1.14 2.84 -8.26
CA GLY A 153 2.10 3.92 -8.41
C GLY A 153 3.52 3.38 -8.48
N GLN A 154 4.37 4.06 -9.23
CA GLN A 154 5.79 3.77 -9.25
C GLN A 154 6.51 4.77 -8.36
N GLN A 155 7.08 4.29 -7.26
CA GLN A 155 7.91 5.13 -6.42
C GLN A 155 9.11 5.62 -7.24
N GLY A 156 9.32 6.93 -7.25
CA GLY A 156 10.43 7.55 -7.97
C GLY A 156 11.77 7.04 -7.45
N LEU A 157 12.79 7.08 -8.30
CA LEU A 157 14.16 6.73 -7.90
C LEU A 157 14.74 7.76 -6.93
N VAL A 158 14.26 8.99 -6.97
CA VAL A 158 14.64 10.11 -6.11
C VAL A 158 13.42 10.96 -5.79
N ASP A 159 13.43 11.61 -4.62
CA ASP A 159 12.44 12.61 -4.24
C ASP A 159 12.97 14.01 -4.65
N PRO A 160 12.42 14.65 -5.71
CA PRO A 160 12.91 15.94 -6.18
C PRO A 160 12.84 17.02 -5.11
N THR A 161 11.88 16.92 -4.18
CA THR A 161 11.69 17.90 -3.10
C THR A 161 12.79 17.80 -2.06
N GLN A 162 13.26 16.57 -1.77
CA GLN A 162 14.40 16.36 -0.89
C GLN A 162 15.68 16.96 -1.47
N PHE A 163 15.89 16.80 -2.79
CA PHE A 163 17.04 17.38 -3.49
C PHE A 163 16.98 18.91 -3.50
N ALA A 164 15.82 19.49 -3.84
CA ALA A 164 15.63 20.94 -3.82
C ALA A 164 15.87 21.54 -2.42
N ARG A 165 15.36 20.90 -1.37
CA ARG A 165 15.56 21.35 0.02
C ARG A 165 17.03 21.25 0.45
N ALA A 166 17.70 20.14 0.13
CA ALA A 166 19.12 19.98 0.43
C ALA A 166 19.97 21.01 -0.33
N ASN A 167 19.64 21.27 -1.59
CA ASN A 167 20.29 22.30 -2.40
C ASN A 167 20.13 23.69 -1.77
N GLN A 168 18.90 24.09 -1.42
CA GLN A 168 18.64 25.38 -0.79
C GLN A 168 19.40 25.54 0.55
N ALA A 169 19.45 24.49 1.38
CA ALA A 169 20.19 24.50 2.64
C ALA A 169 21.71 24.65 2.42
N ILE A 170 22.26 23.97 1.40
CA ILE A 170 23.66 24.08 1.02
C ILE A 170 23.96 25.49 0.49
N GLN A 171 23.12 26.04 -0.39
CA GLN A 171 23.29 27.40 -0.91
C GLN A 171 23.27 28.45 0.21
N MET A 172 22.31 28.37 1.14
CA MET A 172 22.26 29.29 2.30
C MET A 172 23.51 29.15 3.19
N ALA A 173 23.97 27.93 3.46
CA ALA A 173 25.18 27.69 4.25
C ALA A 173 26.45 28.19 3.53
N CYS A 174 26.55 28.00 2.21
CA CYS A 174 27.62 28.55 1.39
C CYS A 174 27.58 30.09 1.37
N GLN A 175 26.40 30.71 1.30
CA GLN A 175 26.28 32.17 1.38
C GLN A 175 26.81 32.72 2.72
N ASN A 176 26.54 32.02 3.83
CA ASN A 176 27.08 32.38 5.15
C ASN A 176 28.61 32.19 5.25
N LEU A 177 29.19 31.24 4.52
CA LEU A 177 30.65 31.04 4.44
C LEU A 177 31.35 32.15 3.63
N VAL A 178 30.60 32.79 2.73
CA VAL A 178 31.03 33.82 1.78
C VAL A 178 30.87 35.23 2.39
N ASP A 179 30.17 35.38 3.53
CA ASP A 179 29.96 36.65 4.23
C ASP A 179 31.25 37.14 4.93
N PRO A 180 31.73 38.37 4.64
CA PRO A 180 32.88 38.99 5.32
C PRO A 180 32.72 39.14 6.84
N ALA A 181 31.50 39.23 7.36
CA ALA A 181 31.21 39.44 8.78
C ALA A 181 31.10 38.13 9.58
N CYS A 182 31.33 36.97 8.96
CA CYS A 182 31.08 35.67 9.56
C CYS A 182 32.13 35.29 10.62
N THR A 183 31.67 34.93 11.81
CA THR A 183 32.52 34.49 12.95
C THR A 183 32.98 33.04 12.78
N GLN A 184 34.07 32.65 13.44
CA GLN A 184 34.61 31.27 13.40
C GLN A 184 33.57 30.20 13.78
N SER A 185 32.71 30.48 14.77
CA SER A 185 31.62 29.58 15.19
C SER A 185 30.56 29.39 14.08
N GLN A 186 30.21 30.46 13.36
CA GLN A 186 29.26 30.41 12.25
C GLN A 186 29.83 29.66 11.03
N VAL A 187 31.13 29.79 10.76
CA VAL A 187 31.83 29.03 9.71
C VAL A 187 31.75 27.52 9.98
N LEU A 188 32.03 27.09 11.22
CA LEU A 188 31.97 25.66 11.60
C LEU A 188 30.53 25.12 11.57
N SER A 189 29.56 25.93 11.97
CA SER A 189 28.13 25.59 11.88
C SER A 189 27.69 25.39 10.42
N ALA A 190 28.02 26.34 9.54
CA ALA A 190 27.71 26.25 8.11
C ALA A 190 28.37 25.04 7.45
N ALA A 191 29.63 24.75 7.80
CA ALA A 191 30.35 23.56 7.36
C ALA A 191 29.64 22.25 7.73
N THR A 192 29.10 22.19 8.95
CA THR A 192 28.37 21.02 9.45
C THR A 192 27.07 20.81 8.68
N ILE A 193 26.34 21.89 8.37
CA ILE A 193 25.12 21.84 7.56
C ILE A 193 25.44 21.32 6.15
N VAL A 194 26.47 21.88 5.50
CA VAL A 194 26.90 21.46 4.16
C VAL A 194 27.26 19.97 4.16
N ALA A 195 28.12 19.52 5.09
CA ALA A 195 28.54 18.12 5.17
C ALA A 195 27.36 17.15 5.42
N LYS A 196 26.39 17.56 6.26
CA LYS A 196 25.18 16.77 6.52
C LYS A 196 24.34 16.59 5.25
N HIS A 197 24.04 17.69 4.54
CA HIS A 197 23.17 17.64 3.36
C HIS A 197 23.87 17.00 2.16
N THR A 198 25.15 17.24 1.94
CA THR A 198 25.89 16.58 0.84
C THR A 198 26.06 15.08 1.07
N SER A 199 26.30 14.65 2.31
CA SER A 199 26.32 13.23 2.68
C SER A 199 24.95 12.55 2.43
N ALA A 200 23.85 13.24 2.80
CA ALA A 200 22.50 12.76 2.53
C ALA A 200 22.25 12.60 1.01
N LEU A 201 22.59 13.61 0.20
CA LEU A 201 22.49 13.56 -1.26
C LEU A 201 23.30 12.39 -1.85
N CYS A 202 24.55 12.22 -1.45
CA CYS A 202 25.40 11.12 -1.89
C CYS A 202 24.79 9.74 -1.55
N ASN A 203 24.20 9.60 -0.36
CA ASN A 203 23.54 8.35 0.02
C ASN A 203 22.29 8.08 -0.82
N THR A 204 21.46 9.11 -1.07
CA THR A 204 20.28 8.97 -1.94
C THR A 204 20.66 8.63 -3.37
N CYS A 205 21.70 9.25 -3.94
CA CYS A 205 22.22 8.88 -5.27
C CYS A 205 22.75 7.45 -5.32
N ARG A 206 23.42 6.99 -4.26
CA ARG A 206 23.87 5.60 -4.16
C ARG A 206 22.69 4.63 -4.19
N LEU A 207 21.64 4.91 -3.43
CA LEU A 207 20.40 4.11 -3.43
C LEU A 207 19.72 4.15 -4.81
N ALA A 208 19.56 5.33 -5.41
CA ALA A 208 18.99 5.49 -6.75
C ALA A 208 19.78 4.69 -7.81
N SER A 209 21.12 4.72 -7.75
CA SER A 209 21.99 3.96 -8.65
C SER A 209 21.87 2.44 -8.51
N SER A 210 21.47 1.96 -7.33
CA SER A 210 21.24 0.53 -7.08
C SER A 210 19.86 0.06 -7.54
N ARG A 211 18.88 0.97 -7.58
CA ARG A 211 17.49 0.69 -7.95
C ARG A 211 17.18 0.94 -9.43
N THR A 212 18.00 1.72 -10.13
CA THR A 212 17.78 2.02 -11.55
C THR A 212 18.24 0.87 -12.46
N ALA A 213 17.36 0.48 -13.40
CA ALA A 213 17.69 -0.46 -14.46
C ALA A 213 18.43 0.21 -15.65
N ASN A 214 18.39 1.54 -15.75
CA ASN A 214 19.03 2.28 -16.83
C ASN A 214 20.54 2.43 -16.57
N PRO A 215 21.43 1.82 -17.39
CA PRO A 215 22.87 1.86 -17.17
C PRO A 215 23.48 3.26 -17.32
N VAL A 216 22.84 4.16 -18.08
CA VAL A 216 23.28 5.55 -18.24
C VAL A 216 22.96 6.34 -16.97
N ALA A 217 21.72 6.29 -16.50
CA ALA A 217 21.29 6.94 -15.27
C ALA A 217 22.10 6.44 -14.06
N LYS A 218 22.37 5.13 -13.99
CA LYS A 218 23.24 4.53 -12.96
C LYS A 218 24.63 5.16 -12.92
N ARG A 219 25.29 5.28 -14.08
CA ARG A 219 26.62 5.91 -14.17
C ARG A 219 26.57 7.37 -13.75
N GLN A 220 25.52 8.08 -14.16
CA GLN A 220 25.34 9.50 -13.85
C GLN A 220 25.11 9.72 -12.35
N PHE A 221 24.25 8.95 -11.67
CA PHE A 221 24.09 9.03 -10.21
C PHE A 221 25.39 8.77 -9.44
N VAL A 222 26.18 7.77 -9.85
CA VAL A 222 27.46 7.45 -9.22
C VAL A 222 28.46 8.59 -9.43
N GLN A 223 28.51 9.14 -10.64
CA GLN A 223 29.43 10.23 -10.98
C GLN A 223 29.06 11.52 -10.24
N SER A 224 27.79 11.92 -10.23
CA SER A 224 27.33 13.11 -9.50
C SER A 224 27.54 12.99 -7.99
N ALA A 225 27.31 11.82 -7.40
CA ALA A 225 27.63 11.58 -5.98
C ALA A 225 29.14 11.72 -5.70
N LYS A 226 29.99 11.24 -6.61
CA LYS A 226 31.45 11.36 -6.50
C LYS A 226 31.91 12.82 -6.62
N GLU A 227 31.33 13.58 -7.53
CA GLU A 227 31.61 15.01 -7.70
C GLU A 227 31.23 15.82 -6.46
N VAL A 228 30.00 15.62 -5.93
CA VAL A 228 29.54 16.25 -4.69
C VAL A 228 30.44 15.87 -3.51
N ALA A 229 30.82 14.60 -3.37
CA ALA A 229 31.72 14.15 -2.31
C ALA A 229 33.12 14.77 -2.42
N ASN A 230 33.69 14.85 -3.63
CA ASN A 230 35.00 15.46 -3.88
C ASN A 230 35.00 16.95 -3.58
N SER A 231 33.99 17.68 -4.08
CA SER A 231 33.82 19.12 -3.81
C SER A 231 33.61 19.38 -2.32
N THR A 232 32.82 18.55 -1.63
CA THR A 232 32.63 18.63 -0.17
C THR A 232 33.95 18.40 0.58
N ALA A 233 34.72 17.38 0.21
CA ALA A 233 35.99 17.08 0.86
C ALA A 233 37.02 18.21 0.67
N ASN A 234 37.06 18.82 -0.51
CA ASN A 234 37.91 19.98 -0.78
C ASN A 234 37.48 21.19 0.06
N LEU A 235 36.19 21.47 0.16
CA LEU A 235 35.66 22.54 1.00
C LEU A 235 35.99 22.31 2.49
N VAL A 236 35.77 21.09 3.02
CA VAL A 236 36.11 20.74 4.41
C VAL A 236 37.61 20.90 4.70
N LYS A 237 38.50 20.59 3.74
CA LYS A 237 39.94 20.84 3.90
C LYS A 237 40.25 22.33 4.05
N THR A 238 39.61 23.18 3.22
CA THR A 238 39.79 24.64 3.33
C THR A 238 39.22 25.21 4.63
N ILE A 239 38.11 24.65 5.12
CA ILE A 239 37.50 25.03 6.41
C ILE A 239 38.40 24.66 7.58
N LYS A 240 39.03 23.48 7.56
CA LYS A 240 40.02 23.10 8.60
C LYS A 240 41.23 24.03 8.61
N ALA A 241 41.70 24.47 7.43
CA ALA A 241 42.77 25.45 7.34
C ALA A 241 42.35 26.83 7.89
N LEU A 242 41.09 27.23 7.65
CA LEU A 242 40.52 28.47 8.16
C LEU A 242 40.27 28.43 9.68
N ASP A 243 39.93 27.27 10.24
CA ASP A 243 39.78 27.05 11.68
C ASP A 243 41.13 27.12 12.43
N GLY A 244 42.20 26.61 11.81
CA GLY A 244 43.55 26.71 12.37
C GLY A 244 44.19 28.10 12.21
N ALA A 245 43.89 28.81 11.11
CA ALA A 245 44.40 30.14 10.82
C ALA A 245 43.32 31.01 10.16
N PHE A 246 42.65 31.81 10.99
CA PHE A 246 41.56 32.71 10.57
C PHE A 246 42.12 33.98 9.91
N ASN A 247 42.39 33.91 8.60
CA ASN A 247 42.90 35.01 7.79
C ASN A 247 42.09 35.19 6.49
N GLU A 248 42.27 36.31 5.80
CA GLU A 248 41.57 36.58 4.53
C GLU A 248 41.96 35.60 3.43
N ASP A 249 43.24 35.20 3.32
CA ASP A 249 43.69 34.27 2.28
C ASP A 249 43.00 32.90 2.35
N ASN A 250 42.84 32.33 3.55
CA ASN A 250 42.14 31.06 3.75
C ASN A 250 40.63 31.23 3.57
N ARG A 251 40.08 32.41 3.89
CA ARG A 251 38.67 32.73 3.66
C ARG A 251 38.37 32.82 2.17
N GLU A 252 39.26 33.43 1.38
CA GLU A 252 39.12 33.50 -0.07
C GLU A 252 39.27 32.13 -0.74
N ARG A 253 40.18 31.28 -0.23
CA ARG A 253 40.25 29.86 -0.65
C ARG A 253 38.99 29.07 -0.33
N CYS A 254 38.39 29.31 0.84
CA CYS A 254 37.11 28.70 1.21
C CYS A 254 35.98 29.20 0.30
N ARG A 255 35.91 30.51 0.01
CA ARG A 255 34.97 31.12 -0.94
C ARG A 255 35.10 30.47 -2.32
N ALA A 256 36.31 30.36 -2.85
CA ALA A 256 36.57 29.73 -4.14
C ALA A 256 36.15 28.25 -4.17
N ALA A 257 36.28 27.53 -3.05
CA ALA A 257 35.86 26.13 -2.94
C ALA A 257 34.34 25.93 -2.85
N THR A 258 33.55 26.98 -2.56
CA THR A 258 32.08 26.85 -2.52
C THR A 258 31.45 26.79 -3.91
N ALA A 259 31.99 27.50 -4.90
CA ALA A 259 31.39 27.55 -6.25
C ALA A 259 31.32 26.18 -6.94
N PRO A 260 32.39 25.35 -6.98
CA PRO A 260 32.31 24.00 -7.56
C PRO A 260 31.38 23.05 -6.80
N LEU A 261 31.15 23.29 -5.51
CA LEU A 261 30.20 22.51 -4.73
C LEU A 261 28.76 22.87 -5.09
N ILE A 262 28.44 24.16 -5.17
CA ILE A 262 27.11 24.64 -5.56
C ILE A 262 26.78 24.12 -6.97
N GLU A 263 27.70 24.25 -7.92
CA GLU A 263 27.51 23.77 -9.29
C GLU A 263 27.26 22.26 -9.35
N ALA A 264 28.02 21.45 -8.61
CA ALA A 264 27.81 20.00 -8.55
C ALA A 264 26.45 19.62 -7.94
N VAL A 265 26.02 20.34 -6.91
CA VAL A 265 24.72 20.11 -6.24
C VAL A 265 23.55 20.58 -7.12
N ASP A 266 23.69 21.70 -7.83
CA ASP A 266 22.70 22.21 -8.78
C ASP A 266 22.52 21.24 -9.96
N ASN A 267 23.61 20.78 -10.56
CA ASN A 267 23.59 19.78 -11.64
C ASN A 267 22.93 18.47 -11.20
N LEU A 268 23.26 18.00 -9.99
CA LEU A 268 22.62 16.81 -9.43
C LEU A 268 21.12 17.03 -9.17
N THR A 269 20.72 18.22 -8.70
CA THR A 269 19.33 18.55 -8.42
C THR A 269 18.52 18.66 -9.72
N ALA A 270 19.09 19.26 -10.76
CA ALA A 270 18.49 19.33 -12.09
C ALA A 270 18.30 17.93 -12.68
N PHE A 271 19.31 17.05 -12.56
CA PHE A 271 19.20 15.66 -13.00
C PHE A 271 18.14 14.89 -12.21
N ALA A 272 18.10 15.04 -10.89
CA ALA A 272 17.08 14.44 -10.02
C ALA A 272 15.66 14.97 -10.26
N SER A 273 15.53 16.14 -10.88
CA SER A 273 14.24 16.74 -11.25
C SER A 273 13.68 16.23 -12.58
N ASN A 274 14.38 15.32 -13.26
CA ASN A 274 13.88 14.70 -14.48
C ASN A 274 12.62 13.88 -14.17
N PRO A 275 11.49 14.08 -14.89
CA PRO A 275 10.26 13.32 -14.69
C PRO A 275 10.43 11.80 -14.74
N GLU A 276 11.45 11.30 -15.44
CA GLU A 276 11.74 9.85 -15.50
C GLU A 276 12.09 9.23 -14.13
N PHE A 277 12.49 10.05 -13.16
CA PHE A 277 12.84 9.62 -11.81
C PHE A 277 11.81 10.00 -10.76
N ALA A 278 10.76 10.74 -11.15
CA ALA A 278 9.73 11.22 -10.26
C ALA A 278 8.79 10.08 -9.84
N THR A 279 8.20 10.21 -8.65
CA THR A 279 7.14 9.31 -8.22
C THR A 279 5.91 9.50 -9.10
N ILE A 280 5.44 8.41 -9.70
CA ILE A 280 4.16 8.35 -10.42
C ILE A 280 3.12 7.87 -9.40
N PRO A 281 2.14 8.72 -9.01
CA PRO A 281 1.07 8.31 -8.12
C PRO A 281 0.27 7.14 -8.70
N ALA A 282 -0.30 6.30 -7.84
CA ALA A 282 -1.22 5.27 -8.28
C ALA A 282 -2.47 5.91 -8.89
N GLN A 283 -2.94 5.34 -9.99
CA GLN A 283 -4.26 5.66 -10.52
C GLN A 283 -5.24 4.67 -9.89
N ILE A 284 -5.98 5.14 -8.89
CA ILE A 284 -6.92 4.32 -8.13
C ILE A 284 -8.30 4.42 -8.79
N SER A 285 -8.92 3.28 -9.07
CA SER A 285 -10.28 3.23 -9.59
C SER A 285 -11.30 3.71 -8.54
N PRO A 286 -12.50 4.19 -8.95
CA PRO A 286 -13.58 4.52 -8.02
C PRO A 286 -13.93 3.35 -7.09
N GLU A 287 -13.84 2.12 -7.60
CA GLU A 287 -14.05 0.87 -6.87
C GLU A 287 -12.94 0.65 -5.83
N GLY A 288 -11.67 0.87 -6.19
CA GLY A 288 -10.54 0.83 -5.27
C GLY A 288 -10.66 1.84 -4.14
N HIS A 289 -11.11 3.07 -4.45
CA HIS A 289 -11.40 4.10 -3.44
C HIS A 289 -12.51 3.66 -2.48
N ARG A 290 -13.60 3.06 -2.99
CA ARG A 290 -14.67 2.52 -2.14
C ARG A 290 -14.21 1.37 -1.26
N ALA A 291 -13.31 0.52 -1.75
CA ALA A 291 -12.79 -0.62 -1.01
C ALA A 291 -11.91 -0.20 0.17
N MET A 292 -11.10 0.86 0.02
CA MET A 292 -10.22 1.37 1.08
C MET A 292 -10.92 2.28 2.10
N GLU A 293 -12.03 2.92 1.74
CA GLU A 293 -12.73 3.92 2.57
C GLU A 293 -13.04 3.46 4.01
N PRO A 294 -13.53 2.21 4.27
CA PRO A 294 -13.78 1.75 5.64
C PRO A 294 -12.52 1.69 6.52
N ILE A 295 -11.37 1.37 5.92
CA ILE A 295 -10.07 1.34 6.60
C ILE A 295 -9.69 2.77 6.98
N ILE A 296 -9.76 3.70 6.02
CA ILE A 296 -9.42 5.11 6.22
C ILE A 296 -10.33 5.78 7.25
N THR A 297 -11.65 5.61 7.14
CA THR A 297 -12.62 6.18 8.09
C THR A 297 -12.35 5.69 9.52
N SER A 298 -12.04 4.40 9.70
CA SER A 298 -11.76 3.83 11.02
C SER A 298 -10.45 4.38 11.61
N ALA A 299 -9.40 4.51 10.77
CA ALA A 299 -8.13 5.09 11.17
C ALA A 299 -8.25 6.58 11.53
N LYS A 300 -9.00 7.37 10.74
CA LYS A 300 -9.27 8.79 11.02
C LYS A 300 -10.01 8.97 12.35
N THR A 301 -11.07 8.19 12.57
CA THR A 301 -11.85 8.23 13.83
C THR A 301 -10.98 7.88 15.04
N MET A 302 -10.09 6.90 14.90
CA MET A 302 -9.12 6.52 15.94
C MET A 302 -8.15 7.67 16.25
N LEU A 303 -7.58 8.32 15.24
CA LEU A 303 -6.65 9.44 15.42
C LEU A 303 -7.33 10.63 16.11
N GLU A 304 -8.53 11.00 15.67
CA GLU A 304 -9.31 12.09 16.27
C GLU A 304 -9.63 11.81 17.75
N SER A 305 -10.07 10.60 18.05
CA SER A 305 -10.39 10.19 19.42
C SER A 305 -9.14 10.14 20.30
N SER A 306 -8.01 9.71 19.74
CA SER A 306 -6.71 9.67 20.44
C SER A 306 -6.18 11.07 20.72
N ALA A 307 -6.32 12.02 19.79
CA ALA A 307 -5.98 13.41 20.00
C ALA A 307 -6.83 14.03 21.13
N GLY A 308 -8.15 13.77 21.14
CA GLY A 308 -9.04 14.18 22.23
C GLY A 308 -8.67 13.55 23.59
N LEU A 309 -8.23 12.29 23.59
CA LEU A 309 -7.71 11.60 24.78
C LEU A 309 -6.48 12.32 25.33
N ILE A 310 -5.49 12.61 24.48
CA ILE A 310 -4.24 13.29 24.87
C ILE A 310 -4.52 14.70 25.39
N GLN A 311 -5.41 15.45 24.74
CA GLN A 311 -5.83 16.78 25.21
C GLN A 311 -6.51 16.74 26.59
N THR A 312 -7.39 15.76 26.81
CA THR A 312 -8.06 15.57 28.09
C THR A 312 -7.06 15.15 29.17
N ALA A 313 -6.18 14.20 28.85
CA ALA A 313 -5.12 13.71 29.73
C ALA A 313 -4.15 14.84 30.13
N ARG A 314 -3.78 15.70 29.19
CA ARG A 314 -2.98 16.92 29.44
C ARG A 314 -3.61 17.79 30.53
N SER A 315 -4.92 18.01 30.47
CA SER A 315 -5.61 18.84 31.47
C SER A 315 -5.75 18.13 32.83
N LEU A 316 -5.87 16.80 32.85
CA LEU A 316 -5.90 15.96 34.05
C LEU A 316 -4.52 15.87 34.73
N ALA A 317 -3.43 15.97 33.99
CA ALA A 317 -2.08 16.02 34.55
C ALA A 317 -1.85 17.28 35.41
N VAL A 318 -2.53 18.39 35.10
CA VAL A 318 -2.50 19.62 35.91
C VAL A 318 -3.51 19.56 37.06
N ASN A 319 -4.71 19.03 36.80
CA ASN A 319 -5.76 18.90 37.81
C ASN A 319 -6.34 17.47 37.85
N PRO A 320 -5.75 16.56 38.65
CA PRO A 320 -6.20 15.18 38.76
C PRO A 320 -7.56 15.00 39.44
N LYS A 321 -8.09 16.03 40.11
CA LYS A 321 -9.34 15.98 40.90
C LYS A 321 -10.55 16.54 40.13
N ASP A 322 -10.64 16.25 38.84
CA ASP A 322 -11.70 16.74 37.94
C ASP A 322 -12.57 15.57 37.43
N PRO A 323 -13.65 15.17 38.15
CA PRO A 323 -14.47 14.00 37.79
C PRO A 323 -15.11 14.06 36.39
N PRO A 324 -15.64 15.21 35.92
CA PRO A 324 -16.12 15.33 34.54
C PRO A 324 -15.07 14.95 33.49
N LYS A 325 -13.82 15.41 33.65
CA LYS A 325 -12.75 15.09 32.69
C LYS A 325 -12.34 13.62 32.71
N TRP A 326 -12.39 12.95 33.86
CA TRP A 326 -12.18 11.50 33.92
C TRP A 326 -13.26 10.73 33.14
N SER A 327 -14.51 11.21 33.17
CA SER A 327 -15.60 10.62 32.37
C SER A 327 -15.35 10.80 30.86
N VAL A 328 -14.91 12.00 30.45
CA VAL A 328 -14.54 12.30 29.06
C VAL A 328 -13.36 11.45 28.59
N LEU A 329 -12.32 11.31 29.42
CA LEU A 329 -11.16 10.47 29.13
C LEU A 329 -11.55 9.00 28.90
N ALA A 330 -12.42 8.46 29.76
CA ALA A 330 -12.96 7.11 29.59
C ALA A 330 -13.87 6.97 28.36
N GLY A 331 -14.55 8.04 27.96
CA GLY A 331 -15.28 8.14 26.70
C GLY A 331 -14.34 7.99 25.49
N HIS A 332 -13.32 8.85 25.41
CA HIS A 332 -12.31 8.77 24.36
C HIS A 332 -11.61 7.41 24.32
N SER A 333 -11.26 6.85 25.48
CA SER A 333 -10.64 5.54 25.57
C SER A 333 -11.50 4.43 24.94
N ARG A 334 -12.82 4.43 25.17
CA ARG A 334 -13.74 3.46 24.56
C ARG A 334 -13.81 3.64 23.04
N THR A 335 -13.96 4.89 22.58
CA THR A 335 -14.02 5.18 21.14
C THR A 335 -12.73 4.76 20.42
N VAL A 336 -11.56 4.98 21.02
CA VAL A 336 -10.28 4.52 20.48
C VAL A 336 -10.28 2.99 20.37
N SER A 337 -10.61 2.26 21.44
CA SER A 337 -10.64 0.80 21.43
C SER A 337 -11.64 0.23 20.39
N ASP A 338 -12.82 0.82 20.26
CA ASP A 338 -13.83 0.38 19.29
C ASP A 338 -13.42 0.69 17.85
N SER A 339 -12.75 1.83 17.62
CA SER A 339 -12.22 2.19 16.29
C SER A 339 -11.08 1.26 15.87
N ILE A 340 -10.21 0.87 16.81
CA ILE A 340 -9.15 -0.12 16.57
C ILE A 340 -9.76 -1.47 16.17
N LYS A 341 -10.76 -1.96 16.91
CA LYS A 341 -11.45 -3.23 16.56
C LYS A 341 -12.06 -3.15 15.17
N LYS A 342 -12.79 -2.07 14.87
CA LYS A 342 -13.39 -1.84 13.55
C LYS A 342 -12.34 -1.81 12.45
N LEU A 343 -11.21 -1.14 12.68
CA LEU A 343 -10.13 -1.12 11.70
C LEU A 343 -9.57 -2.51 11.44
N ILE A 344 -9.25 -3.28 12.49
CA ILE A 344 -8.73 -4.64 12.35
C ILE A 344 -9.72 -5.51 11.58
N THR A 345 -11.01 -5.44 11.89
CA THR A 345 -12.06 -6.14 11.14
C THR A 345 -12.08 -5.70 9.67
N ASN A 346 -12.11 -4.39 9.40
CA ASN A 346 -12.11 -3.87 8.03
C ASN A 346 -10.86 -4.27 7.24
N MET A 347 -9.68 -4.31 7.87
CA MET A 347 -8.45 -4.79 7.24
C MET A 347 -8.45 -6.31 7.01
N ARG A 348 -9.23 -7.10 7.76
CA ARG A 348 -9.39 -8.53 7.44
C ARG A 348 -10.37 -8.71 6.29
N ASP A 349 -11.51 -8.04 6.37
CA ASP A 349 -12.60 -8.16 5.39
C ASP A 349 -12.25 -7.57 4.02
N LYS A 350 -11.31 -6.61 3.98
CA LYS A 350 -10.84 -5.97 2.75
C LYS A 350 -9.45 -6.44 2.33
N ALA A 351 -8.99 -7.58 2.84
CA ALA A 351 -7.74 -8.16 2.35
C ALA A 351 -7.83 -8.45 0.84
N PRO A 352 -6.76 -8.24 0.06
CA PRO A 352 -6.74 -8.56 -1.36
C PRO A 352 -7.20 -10.00 -1.62
N GLY A 353 -8.11 -10.18 -2.58
CA GLY A 353 -8.69 -11.47 -2.93
C GLY A 353 -9.95 -11.87 -2.15
N GLN A 354 -10.29 -11.23 -1.03
CA GLN A 354 -11.49 -11.58 -0.25
C GLN A 354 -12.78 -11.32 -1.03
N ARG A 355 -12.88 -10.16 -1.68
CA ARG A 355 -14.05 -9.79 -2.49
C ARG A 355 -14.21 -10.74 -3.67
N GLU A 356 -13.13 -11.01 -4.38
CA GLU A 356 -13.12 -11.89 -5.55
C GLU A 356 -13.49 -13.33 -5.15
N CYS A 357 -13.08 -13.79 -3.96
CA CYS A 357 -13.56 -15.05 -3.39
C CYS A 357 -15.08 -15.03 -3.13
N ASP A 358 -15.63 -13.95 -2.56
CA ASP A 358 -17.08 -13.82 -2.32
C ASP A 358 -17.87 -13.85 -3.64
N GLU A 359 -17.43 -13.11 -4.65
CA GLU A 359 -18.05 -13.11 -5.98
C GLU A 359 -17.97 -14.50 -6.64
N ALA A 360 -16.82 -15.18 -6.55
CA ALA A 360 -16.64 -16.53 -7.07
C ALA A 360 -17.54 -17.56 -6.35
N ILE A 361 -17.71 -17.43 -5.03
CA ILE A 361 -18.63 -18.25 -4.23
C ILE A 361 -20.09 -18.03 -4.67
N GLU A 362 -20.51 -16.79 -4.93
CA GLU A 362 -21.86 -16.50 -5.43
C GLU A 362 -22.11 -17.13 -6.81
N VAL A 363 -21.12 -17.06 -7.72
CA VAL A 363 -21.17 -17.70 -9.04
C VAL A 363 -21.31 -19.21 -8.91
N LEU A 364 -20.51 -19.86 -8.07
CA LEU A 364 -20.62 -21.31 -7.84
C LEU A 364 -21.96 -21.71 -7.22
N ASN A 365 -22.47 -20.95 -6.25
CA ASN A 365 -23.78 -21.22 -5.67
C ASN A 365 -24.91 -21.09 -6.72
N LYS A 366 -24.79 -20.16 -7.66
CA LYS A 366 -25.71 -20.07 -8.81
C LYS A 366 -25.59 -21.31 -9.70
N CYS A 367 -24.38 -21.68 -10.09
CA CYS A 367 -24.11 -22.87 -10.89
C CYS A 367 -24.66 -24.15 -10.26
N MET A 368 -24.50 -24.32 -8.93
CA MET A 368 -25.05 -25.45 -8.20
C MET A 368 -26.59 -25.50 -8.25
N ARG A 369 -27.27 -24.36 -8.09
CA ARG A 369 -28.73 -24.29 -8.23
C ARG A 369 -29.19 -24.69 -9.63
N ASP A 370 -28.46 -24.28 -10.66
CA ASP A 370 -28.77 -24.63 -12.05
C ASP A 370 -28.63 -26.15 -12.28
N VAL A 371 -27.59 -26.79 -11.71
CA VAL A 371 -27.44 -28.25 -11.74
C VAL A 371 -28.56 -28.95 -10.96
N ASP A 372 -28.89 -28.49 -9.76
CA ASP A 372 -29.99 -29.06 -8.95
C ASP A 372 -31.33 -29.00 -9.68
N GLN A 373 -31.61 -27.87 -10.34
CA GLN A 373 -32.82 -27.71 -11.15
C GLN A 373 -32.83 -28.66 -12.35
N ALA A 374 -31.69 -28.84 -13.02
CA ALA A 374 -31.55 -29.79 -14.12
C ALA A 374 -31.71 -31.24 -13.65
N SER A 375 -31.16 -31.61 -12.48
CA SER A 375 -31.32 -32.93 -11.87
C SER A 375 -32.78 -33.22 -11.54
N LEU A 376 -33.52 -32.26 -10.97
CA LEU A 376 -34.95 -32.40 -10.72
C LEU A 376 -35.77 -32.54 -12.02
N ALA A 377 -35.42 -31.77 -13.05
CA ALA A 377 -36.05 -31.88 -14.37
C ALA A 377 -35.75 -33.22 -15.05
N ALA A 378 -34.54 -33.75 -14.89
CA ALA A 378 -34.15 -35.06 -15.41
C ALA A 378 -34.92 -36.20 -14.72
N ILE A 379 -35.02 -36.17 -13.38
CA ILE A 379 -35.80 -37.15 -12.59
C ILE A 379 -37.27 -37.15 -12.99
N SER A 380 -37.85 -35.98 -13.25
CA SER A 380 -39.25 -35.84 -13.68
C SER A 380 -39.47 -36.07 -15.18
N GLN A 381 -38.42 -36.37 -15.95
CA GLN A 381 -38.43 -36.50 -17.41
C GLN A 381 -38.96 -35.25 -18.14
N GLN A 382 -38.72 -34.08 -17.56
CA GLN A 382 -39.13 -32.77 -18.10
C GLN A 382 -37.93 -31.96 -18.64
N LEU A 383 -36.72 -32.52 -18.57
CA LEU A 383 -35.53 -31.87 -19.12
C LEU A 383 -35.56 -31.89 -20.65
N ALA A 384 -35.92 -30.75 -21.25
CA ALA A 384 -36.01 -30.62 -22.70
C ALA A 384 -34.63 -30.76 -23.37
N PRO A 385 -34.48 -31.62 -24.40
CA PRO A 385 -33.23 -31.77 -25.14
C PRO A 385 -32.78 -30.45 -25.76
N ARG A 386 -31.51 -30.08 -25.56
CA ARG A 386 -30.96 -28.83 -26.10
C ARG A 386 -30.80 -28.88 -27.62
N GLU A 387 -31.47 -28.02 -28.36
CA GLU A 387 -31.38 -27.99 -29.82
C GLU A 387 -30.14 -27.22 -30.34
N GLY A 388 -29.74 -27.47 -31.59
CA GLY A 388 -28.70 -26.68 -32.29
C GLY A 388 -27.23 -26.96 -31.94
N ILE A 389 -26.94 -27.99 -31.14
CA ILE A 389 -25.56 -28.40 -30.79
C ILE A 389 -25.44 -29.93 -30.74
N SER A 390 -24.31 -30.51 -31.12
CA SER A 390 -24.11 -31.98 -31.04
C SER A 390 -23.76 -32.42 -29.62
N GLN A 391 -24.00 -33.69 -29.29
CA GLN A 391 -23.58 -34.27 -28.00
C GLN A 391 -22.04 -34.28 -27.88
N GLU A 392 -21.34 -34.55 -28.98
CA GLU A 392 -19.88 -34.49 -29.06
C GLU A 392 -19.34 -33.09 -28.74
N ALA A 393 -19.93 -32.04 -29.33
CA ALA A 393 -19.51 -30.66 -29.04
C ALA A 393 -19.71 -30.29 -27.57
N LEU A 394 -20.79 -30.78 -26.95
CA LEU A 394 -21.05 -30.58 -25.52
C LEU A 394 -20.01 -31.32 -24.67
N HIS A 395 -19.70 -32.59 -24.95
CA HIS A 395 -18.66 -33.33 -24.23
C HIS A 395 -17.28 -32.68 -24.38
N ASN A 396 -16.90 -32.23 -25.58
CA ASN A 396 -15.62 -31.54 -25.78
C ASN A 396 -15.56 -30.20 -25.01
N GLN A 397 -16.66 -29.45 -24.94
CA GLN A 397 -16.75 -28.24 -24.11
C GLN A 397 -16.56 -28.57 -22.62
N MET A 398 -17.18 -29.65 -22.14
CA MET A 398 -17.01 -30.12 -20.75
C MET A 398 -15.56 -30.53 -20.48
N ILE A 399 -14.96 -31.36 -21.33
CA ILE A 399 -13.56 -31.81 -21.18
C ILE A 399 -12.62 -30.61 -21.12
N THR A 400 -12.79 -29.64 -22.02
CA THR A 400 -11.97 -28.42 -22.04
C THR A 400 -12.13 -27.63 -20.74
N ALA A 401 -13.36 -27.41 -20.28
CA ALA A 401 -13.60 -26.67 -19.04
C ALA A 401 -13.02 -27.39 -17.80
N VAL A 402 -13.19 -28.72 -17.71
CA VAL A 402 -12.64 -29.55 -16.63
C VAL A 402 -11.11 -29.53 -16.62
N GLN A 403 -10.48 -29.57 -17.81
CA GLN A 403 -9.02 -29.46 -17.92
C GLN A 403 -8.49 -28.10 -17.45
N GLU A 404 -9.15 -27.02 -17.86
CA GLU A 404 -8.79 -25.66 -17.42
C GLU A 404 -8.99 -25.48 -15.90
N ILE A 405 -10.06 -26.03 -15.34
CA ILE A 405 -10.29 -26.07 -13.89
C ILE A 405 -9.17 -26.85 -13.20
N SER A 406 -8.81 -28.03 -13.71
CA SER A 406 -7.72 -28.87 -13.17
C SER A 406 -6.39 -28.12 -13.12
N ASN A 407 -6.04 -27.42 -14.20
CA ASN A 407 -4.82 -26.62 -14.30
C ASN A 407 -4.75 -25.47 -13.29
N LEU A 408 -5.90 -24.99 -12.79
CA LEU A 408 -6.00 -23.88 -11.83
C LEU A 408 -6.00 -24.31 -10.36
N ILE A 409 -6.18 -25.60 -10.05
CA ILE A 409 -6.22 -26.10 -8.66
C ILE A 409 -4.92 -25.72 -7.91
N GLU A 410 -3.76 -26.10 -8.43
CA GLU A 410 -2.48 -25.84 -7.75
C GLU A 410 -2.14 -24.33 -7.70
N PRO A 411 -2.34 -23.54 -8.78
CA PRO A 411 -2.19 -22.08 -8.70
C PRO A 411 -3.08 -21.40 -7.64
N VAL A 412 -4.35 -21.80 -7.50
CA VAL A 412 -5.23 -21.26 -6.46
C VAL A 412 -4.71 -21.65 -5.07
N ALA A 413 -4.33 -22.92 -4.86
CA ALA A 413 -3.81 -23.38 -3.59
C ALA A 413 -2.50 -22.68 -3.19
N SER A 414 -1.61 -22.45 -4.15
CA SER A 414 -0.36 -21.72 -3.95
C SER A 414 -0.62 -20.26 -3.58
N ALA A 415 -1.53 -19.59 -4.31
CA ALA A 415 -1.91 -18.20 -4.01
C ALA A 415 -2.58 -18.07 -2.63
N ALA A 416 -3.46 -19.01 -2.28
CA ALA A 416 -4.11 -19.07 -0.97
C ALA A 416 -3.10 -19.27 0.18
N ARG A 417 -1.96 -19.92 -0.07
CA ARG A 417 -0.90 -20.12 0.92
C ARG A 417 -0.05 -18.87 1.18
N ALA A 418 0.26 -18.08 0.15
CA ALA A 418 1.30 -17.05 0.28
C ALA A 418 1.11 -15.75 -0.53
N GLU A 419 0.18 -15.68 -1.48
CA GLU A 419 0.08 -14.57 -2.44
C GLU A 419 -1.34 -13.98 -2.48
N ALA A 420 -1.72 -13.21 -1.45
CA ALA A 420 -3.04 -12.55 -1.39
C ALA A 420 -3.39 -11.73 -2.64
N SER A 421 -2.41 -11.08 -3.26
CA SER A 421 -2.61 -10.30 -4.48
C SER A 421 -2.94 -11.15 -5.71
N GLN A 422 -2.53 -12.42 -5.75
CA GLN A 422 -2.84 -13.34 -6.85
C GLN A 422 -4.09 -14.16 -6.58
N LEU A 423 -4.46 -14.36 -5.31
CA LEU A 423 -5.59 -15.19 -4.92
C LEU A 423 -6.87 -14.79 -5.67
N GLY A 424 -7.22 -13.49 -5.63
CA GLY A 424 -8.42 -12.97 -6.29
C GLY A 424 -8.46 -13.28 -7.79
N HIS A 425 -7.35 -13.07 -8.49
CA HIS A 425 -7.27 -13.36 -9.91
C HIS A 425 -7.47 -14.85 -10.23
N LYS A 426 -6.86 -15.73 -9.43
CA LYS A 426 -6.95 -17.19 -9.63
C LYS A 426 -8.33 -17.74 -9.30
N VAL A 427 -8.99 -17.27 -8.25
CA VAL A 427 -10.36 -17.72 -7.91
C VAL A 427 -11.38 -17.24 -8.93
N SER A 428 -11.27 -16.01 -9.44
CA SER A 428 -12.14 -15.52 -10.52
C SER A 428 -11.94 -16.32 -11.81
N GLN A 429 -10.69 -16.66 -12.15
CA GLN A 429 -10.37 -17.53 -13.29
C GLN A 429 -10.92 -18.94 -13.14
N MET A 430 -10.95 -19.50 -11.93
CA MET A 430 -11.54 -20.81 -11.70
C MET A 430 -13.08 -20.75 -11.84
N ALA A 431 -13.73 -19.75 -11.23
CA ALA A 431 -15.18 -19.61 -11.24
C ALA A 431 -15.77 -19.38 -12.64
N GLN A 432 -15.09 -18.63 -13.52
CA GLN A 432 -15.58 -18.37 -14.89
C GLN A 432 -15.73 -19.65 -15.75
N TYR A 433 -15.04 -20.74 -15.41
CA TYR A 433 -15.14 -22.00 -16.15
C TYR A 433 -16.35 -22.84 -15.75
N PHE A 434 -16.98 -22.57 -14.60
CA PHE A 434 -18.14 -23.33 -14.13
C PHE A 434 -19.41 -23.01 -14.90
N GLU A 435 -19.67 -21.75 -15.26
CA GLU A 435 -20.87 -21.40 -16.04
C GLU A 435 -20.95 -22.14 -17.40
N PRO A 436 -19.89 -22.15 -18.24
CA PRO A 436 -19.91 -22.93 -19.47
C PRO A 436 -19.93 -24.45 -19.21
N LEU A 437 -19.25 -24.93 -18.17
CA LEU A 437 -19.28 -26.35 -17.78
C LEU A 437 -20.70 -26.81 -17.44
N ILE A 438 -21.42 -26.08 -16.57
CA ILE A 438 -22.78 -26.42 -16.17
C ILE A 438 -23.73 -26.40 -17.37
N LEU A 439 -23.65 -25.34 -18.19
CA LEU A 439 -24.47 -25.25 -19.40
C LEU A 439 -24.23 -26.42 -20.37
N ALA A 440 -22.97 -26.86 -20.50
CA ALA A 440 -22.61 -28.00 -21.32
C ALA A 440 -23.08 -29.33 -20.69
N ALA A 441 -22.92 -29.50 -19.38
CA ALA A 441 -23.36 -30.67 -18.63
C ALA A 441 -24.87 -30.88 -18.70
N VAL A 442 -25.66 -29.84 -18.44
CA VAL A 442 -27.12 -29.87 -18.57
C VAL A 442 -27.53 -30.15 -20.02
N GLY A 443 -26.83 -29.56 -20.98
CA GLY A 443 -27.05 -29.81 -22.41
C GLY A 443 -26.77 -31.27 -22.80
N ALA A 444 -25.67 -31.86 -22.31
CA ALA A 444 -25.31 -33.24 -22.56
C ALA A 444 -26.30 -34.20 -21.89
N ALA A 445 -26.60 -33.97 -20.61
CA ALA A 445 -27.60 -34.73 -19.86
C ALA A 445 -28.97 -34.72 -20.55
N SER A 446 -29.42 -33.58 -21.09
CA SER A 446 -30.71 -33.48 -21.80
C SER A 446 -30.81 -34.36 -23.05
N LYS A 447 -29.68 -34.79 -23.63
CA LYS A 447 -29.61 -35.66 -24.81
C LYS A 447 -29.29 -37.12 -24.48
N THR A 448 -28.88 -37.39 -23.25
CA THR A 448 -28.53 -38.74 -22.82
C THR A 448 -29.78 -39.60 -22.66
N LEU A 449 -29.88 -40.66 -23.46
CA LEU A 449 -31.03 -41.59 -23.44
C LEU A 449 -31.06 -42.48 -22.19
N ASN A 450 -29.89 -42.80 -21.64
CA ASN A 450 -29.76 -43.66 -20.47
C ASN A 450 -29.89 -42.83 -19.19
N SER A 451 -30.98 -43.01 -18.44
CA SER A 451 -31.25 -42.28 -17.20
C SER A 451 -30.13 -42.44 -16.16
N GLN A 452 -29.44 -43.58 -16.09
CA GLN A 452 -28.33 -43.77 -15.16
C GLN A 452 -27.11 -42.92 -15.55
N GLN A 453 -26.78 -42.87 -16.84
CA GLN A 453 -25.67 -42.03 -17.34
C GLN A 453 -26.01 -40.54 -17.26
N GLN A 454 -27.28 -40.19 -17.52
CA GLN A 454 -27.80 -38.83 -17.40
C GLN A 454 -27.63 -38.31 -15.97
N MET A 455 -28.07 -39.08 -14.96
CA MET A 455 -27.94 -38.69 -13.56
C MET A 455 -26.49 -38.69 -13.10
N ASN A 456 -25.70 -39.72 -13.46
CA ASN A 456 -24.29 -39.77 -13.09
C ASN A 456 -23.50 -38.53 -13.56
N LEU A 457 -23.77 -38.05 -14.79
CA LEU A 457 -23.14 -36.83 -15.31
C LEU A 457 -23.49 -35.59 -14.48
N LEU A 458 -24.77 -35.42 -14.13
CA LEU A 458 -25.23 -34.29 -13.33
C LEU A 458 -24.70 -34.36 -11.90
N ASP A 459 -24.71 -35.55 -11.29
CA ASP A 459 -24.21 -35.78 -9.93
C ASP A 459 -22.70 -35.51 -9.83
N GLN A 460 -21.89 -36.03 -10.76
CA GLN A 460 -20.44 -35.74 -10.78
C GLN A 460 -20.13 -34.26 -11.06
N THR A 461 -20.90 -33.61 -11.94
CA THR A 461 -20.76 -32.17 -12.19
C THR A 461 -21.09 -31.36 -10.93
N LYS A 462 -22.10 -31.80 -10.17
CA LYS A 462 -22.45 -31.22 -8.87
C LYS A 462 -21.33 -31.44 -7.85
N THR A 463 -20.81 -32.67 -7.71
CA THR A 463 -19.69 -32.98 -6.81
C THR A 463 -18.48 -32.10 -7.11
N LEU A 464 -18.11 -31.93 -8.38
CA LEU A 464 -17.03 -31.02 -8.77
C LEU A 464 -17.30 -29.57 -8.36
N SER A 465 -18.55 -29.10 -8.49
CA SER A 465 -18.96 -27.76 -8.07
C SER A 465 -18.92 -27.59 -6.54
N GLU A 466 -19.31 -28.61 -5.78
CA GLU A 466 -19.25 -28.63 -4.32
C GLU A 466 -17.81 -28.65 -3.82
N SER A 467 -16.94 -29.48 -4.41
CA SER A 467 -15.51 -29.50 -4.09
C SER A 467 -14.83 -28.15 -4.40
N ALA A 468 -15.19 -27.52 -5.52
CA ALA A 468 -14.69 -26.18 -5.86
C ALA A 468 -15.17 -25.13 -4.85
N LEU A 469 -16.43 -25.20 -4.44
CA LEU A 469 -17.01 -24.29 -3.45
C LEU A 469 -16.29 -24.43 -2.09
N GLN A 470 -16.05 -25.67 -1.64
CA GLN A 470 -15.30 -25.92 -0.42
C GLN A 470 -13.86 -25.39 -0.52
N MET A 471 -13.21 -25.58 -1.67
CA MET A 471 -11.87 -25.04 -1.93
C MET A 471 -11.85 -23.51 -1.94
N LEU A 472 -12.89 -22.84 -2.46
CA LEU A 472 -12.99 -21.39 -2.37
C LEU A 472 -13.18 -20.90 -0.92
N TYR A 473 -13.97 -21.60 -0.10
CA TYR A 473 -14.11 -21.26 1.31
C TYR A 473 -12.78 -21.37 2.08
N THR A 474 -12.05 -22.48 1.89
CA THR A 474 -10.75 -22.67 2.55
C THR A 474 -9.68 -21.73 2.00
N ALA A 475 -9.69 -21.45 0.69
CA ALA A 475 -8.81 -20.46 0.09
C ALA A 475 -9.10 -19.03 0.59
N LYS A 476 -10.38 -18.68 0.79
CA LYS A 476 -10.80 -17.41 1.40
C LYS A 476 -10.33 -17.30 2.85
N GLU A 477 -10.48 -18.37 3.64
CA GLU A 477 -10.02 -18.39 5.03
C GLU A 477 -8.49 -18.27 5.13
N ALA A 478 -7.77 -18.95 4.23
CA ALA A 478 -6.32 -18.90 4.10
C ALA A 478 -5.82 -17.50 3.68
N GLY A 479 -6.52 -16.86 2.73
CA GLY A 479 -6.37 -15.46 2.35
C GLY A 479 -4.98 -15.07 1.81
N GLY A 480 -4.12 -16.02 1.47
CA GLY A 480 -2.74 -15.75 1.06
C GLY A 480 -1.81 -15.36 2.21
N ASN A 481 -2.18 -15.66 3.46
CA ASN A 481 -1.36 -15.36 4.63
C ASN A 481 -0.27 -16.43 4.82
N PRO A 482 1.04 -16.12 4.85
CA PRO A 482 2.06 -17.15 5.11
C PRO A 482 2.03 -17.71 6.54
N LYS A 483 1.41 -17.01 7.50
CA LYS A 483 1.38 -17.34 8.94
C LYS A 483 0.05 -17.93 9.40
N GLN A 484 -0.65 -18.65 8.52
CA GLN A 484 -1.95 -19.29 8.85
C GLN A 484 -1.78 -20.32 9.97
N ALA A 485 -2.88 -20.59 10.66
CA ALA A 485 -2.92 -21.71 11.58
C ALA A 485 -2.87 -23.04 10.79
N ALA A 486 -2.27 -24.07 11.38
CA ALA A 486 -2.09 -25.37 10.73
C ALA A 486 -3.42 -26.00 10.25
N HIS A 487 -4.49 -25.84 11.02
CA HIS A 487 -5.81 -26.37 10.64
C HIS A 487 -6.36 -25.77 9.34
N THR A 488 -6.09 -24.49 9.07
CA THR A 488 -6.51 -23.84 7.81
C THR A 488 -5.71 -24.38 6.62
N GLN A 489 -4.43 -24.71 6.83
CA GLN A 489 -3.58 -25.34 5.81
C GLN A 489 -4.04 -26.77 5.50
N GLU A 490 -4.29 -27.57 6.54
CA GLU A 490 -4.82 -28.93 6.41
C GLU A 490 -6.17 -28.93 5.68
N ALA A 491 -7.09 -28.05 6.05
CA ALA A 491 -8.40 -27.92 5.39
C ALA A 491 -8.28 -27.51 3.90
N LEU A 492 -7.31 -26.65 3.57
CA LEU A 492 -7.03 -26.29 2.17
C LEU A 492 -6.47 -27.49 1.39
N GLU A 493 -5.55 -28.27 1.97
CA GLU A 493 -4.99 -29.47 1.36
C GLU A 493 -6.05 -30.54 1.12
N GLU A 494 -6.94 -30.76 2.10
CA GLU A 494 -8.10 -31.65 1.96
C GLU A 494 -9.02 -31.18 0.81
N ALA A 495 -9.32 -29.88 0.75
CA ALA A 495 -10.15 -29.33 -0.31
C ALA A 495 -9.52 -29.46 -1.71
N VAL A 496 -8.20 -29.29 -1.81
CA VAL A 496 -7.43 -29.52 -3.05
C VAL A 496 -7.52 -30.98 -3.48
N GLN A 497 -7.41 -31.92 -2.54
CA GLN A 497 -7.50 -33.35 -2.84
C GLN A 497 -8.91 -33.74 -3.30
N MET A 498 -9.96 -33.27 -2.59
CA MET A 498 -11.36 -33.47 -3.02
C MET A 498 -11.65 -32.90 -4.41
N MET A 499 -11.01 -31.77 -4.75
CA MET A 499 -11.15 -31.17 -6.08
C MET A 499 -10.48 -32.01 -7.16
N LYS A 500 -9.28 -32.54 -6.89
CA LYS A 500 -8.54 -33.42 -7.82
C LYS A 500 -9.30 -34.72 -8.09
N GLU A 501 -9.86 -35.34 -7.05
CA GLU A 501 -10.68 -36.55 -7.16
C GLU A 501 -11.95 -36.29 -8.00
N ALA A 502 -12.66 -35.19 -7.73
CA ALA A 502 -13.86 -34.85 -8.51
C ALA A 502 -13.57 -34.55 -9.99
N VAL A 503 -12.41 -33.94 -10.29
CA VAL A 503 -11.92 -33.73 -11.66
C VAL A 503 -11.64 -35.07 -12.35
N GLU A 504 -10.96 -36.00 -11.66
CA GLU A 504 -10.61 -37.31 -12.21
C GLU A 504 -11.85 -38.16 -12.53
N ASP A 505 -12.84 -38.18 -11.62
CA ASP A 505 -14.10 -38.91 -11.79
C ASP A 505 -14.90 -38.41 -13.01
N LEU A 506 -15.04 -37.09 -13.13
CA LEU A 506 -15.78 -36.49 -14.25
C LEU A 506 -15.02 -36.66 -15.57
N THR A 507 -13.70 -36.52 -15.56
CA THR A 507 -12.85 -36.72 -16.75
C THR A 507 -12.96 -38.15 -17.26
N THR A 508 -12.91 -39.13 -16.37
CA THR A 508 -13.06 -40.56 -16.71
C THR A 508 -14.41 -40.81 -17.37
N THR A 509 -15.49 -40.30 -16.78
CA THR A 509 -16.86 -40.46 -17.30
C THR A 509 -17.03 -39.82 -18.69
N LEU A 510 -16.46 -38.63 -18.91
CA LEU A 510 -16.50 -37.95 -20.20
C LEU A 510 -15.71 -38.70 -21.28
N ASN A 511 -14.54 -39.24 -20.94
CA ASN A 511 -13.70 -39.99 -21.87
C ASN A 511 -14.31 -41.34 -22.25
N GLU A 512 -14.94 -42.05 -21.30
CA GLU A 512 -15.68 -43.28 -21.59
C GLU A 512 -16.87 -43.01 -22.51
N ALA A 513 -17.61 -41.93 -22.26
CA ALA A 513 -18.75 -41.55 -23.08
C ALA A 513 -18.33 -41.11 -24.50
N ALA A 514 -17.19 -40.41 -24.64
CA ALA A 514 -16.61 -40.05 -25.94
C ALA A 514 -16.11 -41.29 -26.71
N SER A 515 -15.45 -42.23 -26.01
CA SER A 515 -14.98 -43.49 -26.59
C SER A 515 -16.14 -44.35 -27.10
N ALA A 516 -17.23 -44.44 -26.33
CA ALA A 516 -18.44 -45.15 -26.72
C ALA A 516 -19.13 -44.52 -27.95
N ALA A 517 -18.97 -43.21 -28.16
CA ALA A 517 -19.46 -42.50 -29.33
C ALA A 517 -18.50 -42.55 -30.54
N GLY A 518 -17.33 -43.18 -30.42
CA GLY A 518 -16.32 -43.27 -31.49
C GLY A 518 -15.52 -41.98 -31.71
N VAL A 519 -15.51 -41.07 -30.74
CA VAL A 519 -14.85 -39.77 -30.81
C VAL A 519 -13.42 -39.88 -30.27
N VAL A 520 -12.43 -39.72 -31.14
CA VAL A 520 -10.99 -39.89 -30.82
C VAL A 520 -10.29 -38.55 -30.53
N GLY A 521 -10.95 -37.40 -30.77
CA GLY A 521 -10.34 -36.07 -30.71
C GLY A 521 -9.75 -35.71 -29.35
N GLY A 522 -10.53 -35.83 -28.27
CA GLY A 522 -10.07 -35.49 -26.91
C GLY A 522 -8.89 -36.36 -26.43
N MET A 523 -8.86 -37.65 -26.79
CA MET A 523 -7.75 -38.55 -26.44
C MET A 523 -6.45 -38.18 -27.14
N VAL A 524 -6.51 -37.70 -28.39
CA VAL A 524 -5.32 -37.25 -29.14
C VAL A 524 -4.76 -35.97 -28.54
N ASP A 525 -5.61 -35.07 -28.08
CA ASP A 525 -5.19 -33.84 -27.41
C ASP A 525 -4.59 -34.14 -26.02
N SER A 526 -5.17 -35.07 -25.25
CA SER A 526 -4.57 -35.54 -23.98
C SER A 526 -3.20 -36.19 -24.16
N ILE A 527 -3.01 -37.00 -25.22
CA ILE A 527 -1.70 -37.57 -25.58
C ILE A 527 -0.72 -36.45 -25.95
N THR A 528 -1.16 -35.47 -26.73
CA THR A 528 -0.33 -34.32 -27.14
C THR A 528 0.10 -33.48 -25.94
N GLN A 529 -0.79 -33.31 -24.96
CA GLN A 529 -0.52 -32.57 -23.74
C GLN A 529 0.43 -33.34 -22.80
N ALA A 530 0.28 -34.67 -22.68
CA ALA A 530 1.21 -35.53 -21.94
C ALA A 530 2.61 -35.61 -22.57
N ILE A 531 2.73 -35.35 -23.88
CA ILE A 531 4.01 -35.24 -24.59
C ILE A 531 4.66 -33.85 -24.38
N ASN A 532 3.86 -32.82 -24.09
CA ASN A 532 4.31 -31.43 -23.95
C ASN A 532 4.52 -30.98 -22.49
N GLN A 533 4.13 -31.78 -21.50
CA GLN A 533 4.60 -31.70 -20.11
C GLN A 533 5.95 -32.41 -19.96
#